data_AF-A0A358M9B3-F1
#
_entry.id   AF-A0A358M9B3-F1
#
_cell.length_a   1.000
_cell.length_b   1.000
_cell.length_c   1.000
_cell.angle_alpha   90.00
_cell.angle_beta   90.00
_cell.angle_gamma   90.00
#
_symmetry.space_group_name_H-M   'P 1'
#
loop_
_entity.id
_entity.type
_entity.pdbx_description
1 polymer ?
#
loop_
_entity_poly.entity_id
_entity_poly.type
_entity_poly.pdbx_seq_one_letter_code
_entity_poly.pdbx_strand_id
1 'polypeptide(L)' 'MKSREEKLEYGLPLIVSYSYSGNTHRIAQEIQKMTGGNWCEIYPWQPYPMAFPELLEQVKKEVQARGRPRLL' A
#
# COMPACT_ATOMS: atom_id res chain seq x y z
N MET A 1 -27.22 -26.49 -19.03
CA MET A 1 -26.65 -25.20 -18.60
C MET A 1 -26.29 -25.30 -17.13
N LYS A 2 -25.15 -25.95 -16.80
CA LYS A 2 -24.79 -26.25 -15.41
C LYS A 2 -24.26 -24.99 -14.73
N SER A 3 -25.06 -24.54 -13.75
CA SER A 3 -24.66 -24.09 -12.42
C SER A 3 -23.50 -23.08 -12.32
N ARG A 4 -23.94 -21.81 -12.21
CA ARG A 4 -23.45 -20.76 -11.29
C ARG A 4 -22.29 -21.20 -10.39
N GLU A 5 -21.15 -20.61 -10.70
CA GLU A 5 -19.96 -20.37 -9.89
C GLU A 5 -20.13 -20.68 -8.40
N GLU A 6 -19.45 -21.75 -7.94
CA GLU A 6 -19.07 -21.93 -6.54
C GLU A 6 -18.24 -20.71 -6.12
N LYS A 7 -18.87 -19.73 -5.46
CA LYS A 7 -18.14 -18.68 -4.74
C LYS A 7 -17.42 -19.36 -3.59
N LEU A 8 -16.12 -19.56 -3.75
CA LEU A 8 -15.24 -19.90 -2.65
C LEU A 8 -15.43 -18.86 -1.55
N GLU A 9 -15.77 -19.31 -0.34
CA GLU A 9 -16.04 -18.51 0.85
C GLU A 9 -14.73 -17.96 1.46
N TYR A 10 -13.83 -17.44 0.62
CA TYR A 10 -12.66 -16.71 1.07
C TYR A 10 -13.10 -15.27 1.36
N GLY A 11 -12.76 -14.78 2.55
CA GLY A 11 -13.05 -13.40 2.94
C GLY A 11 -12.53 -12.38 1.91
N LEU A 12 -13.10 -11.18 1.93
CA LEU A 12 -12.71 -10.10 1.01
C LEU A 12 -11.20 -9.83 1.12
N PRO A 13 -10.50 -9.59 0.00
CA PRO A 13 -9.07 -9.34 0.02
C PRO A 13 -8.76 -8.06 0.81
N LEU A 14 -7.67 -8.11 1.59
CA LEU A 14 -7.12 -6.95 2.28
C LEU A 14 -6.06 -6.28 1.41
N ILE A 15 -6.24 -4.99 1.15
CA ILE A 15 -5.33 -4.13 0.40
C ILE A 15 -4.66 -3.22 1.42
N VAL A 16 -3.33 -3.29 1.50
CA VAL A 16 -2.52 -2.46 2.39
C VAL A 16 -1.55 -1.65 1.53
N SER A 17 -1.59 -0.32 1.62
CA SER A 17 -0.73 0.53 0.77
C SER A 17 -0.17 1.74 1.50
N TYR A 18 1.00 2.19 1.07
CA TYR A 18 1.52 3.52 1.37
C TYR A 18 1.61 4.33 0.08
N SER A 19 1.29 5.63 0.13
CA SER A 19 1.50 6.54 -0.99
C SER A 19 2.12 7.85 -0.54
N TYR A 20 3.26 8.21 -1.14
CA TYR A 20 3.91 9.49 -0.88
C TYR A 20 3.30 10.63 -1.71
N SER A 21 3.19 10.45 -3.04
CA SER A 21 2.65 11.45 -3.97
C SER A 21 1.26 11.12 -4.52
N GLY A 22 0.61 10.07 -4.01
CA GLY A 22 -0.77 9.69 -4.36
C GLY A 22 -0.91 8.70 -5.54
N ASN A 23 0.17 8.29 -6.20
CA ASN A 23 0.07 7.30 -7.29
C ASN A 23 -0.40 5.93 -6.78
N THR A 24 0.25 5.40 -5.74
CA THR A 24 -0.16 4.13 -5.11
C THR A 24 -1.59 4.19 -4.57
N HIS A 25 -2.00 5.34 -4.00
CA HIS A 25 -3.36 5.56 -3.50
C HIS A 25 -4.41 5.35 -4.60
N ARG A 26 -4.20 5.96 -5.78
CA ARG A 26 -5.09 5.79 -6.93
C ARG A 26 -5.18 4.33 -7.40
N ILE A 27 -4.05 3.62 -7.41
CA ILE A 27 -4.02 2.20 -7.80
C ILE A 27 -4.74 1.34 -6.76
N ALA A 28 -4.53 1.59 -5.46
CA ALA A 28 -5.19 0.85 -4.39
C ALA A 28 -6.71 1.04 -4.41
N GLN A 29 -7.19 2.26 -4.70
CA GLN A 29 -8.62 2.53 -4.96
C GLN A 29 -9.17 1.70 -6.10
N GLU A 30 -8.43 1.58 -7.20
CA GLU A 30 -8.89 0.85 -8.37
C GLU A 30 -8.94 -0.66 -8.10
N ILE A 31 -7.94 -1.20 -7.40
CA ILE A 31 -7.95 -2.59 -6.93
C ILE A 31 -9.13 -2.83 -5.98
N GLN A 32 -9.42 -1.90 -5.08
CA GLN A 32 -10.57 -2.00 -4.18
C GLN A 32 -11.89 -2.10 -4.96
N LYS A 33 -12.10 -1.24 -5.96
CA LYS A 33 -13.31 -1.27 -6.81
C LYS A 33 -13.45 -2.59 -7.57
N MET A 34 -12.35 -3.11 -8.10
CA MET A 34 -12.34 -4.35 -8.88
C MET A 34 -12.59 -5.60 -8.03
N THR A 35 -12.11 -5.60 -6.79
CA THR A 35 -12.11 -6.79 -5.93
C THR A 35 -13.23 -6.78 -4.88
N GLY A 36 -13.81 -5.63 -4.58
CA GLY A 36 -14.66 -5.44 -3.41
C GLY A 36 -13.91 -5.57 -2.07
N GLY A 37 -12.57 -5.55 -2.11
CA GLY A 37 -11.71 -5.73 -0.94
C GLY A 37 -11.80 -4.61 0.10
N ASN A 38 -11.21 -4.85 1.27
CA ASN A 38 -10.99 -3.81 2.26
C ASN A 38 -9.65 -3.14 2.01
N TRP A 39 -9.60 -1.81 2.05
CA TRP A 39 -8.37 -1.06 1.86
C TRP A 39 -8.03 -0.26 3.11
N CYS A 40 -6.77 -0.37 3.55
CA CYS A 40 -6.18 0.48 4.57
C CYS A 40 -4.87 1.10 4.07
N GLU A 41 -4.65 2.35 4.46
CA GLU A 41 -3.37 3.03 4.26
C GLU A 41 -2.48 2.85 5.49
N ILE A 42 -1.20 2.60 5.24
CA ILE A 42 -0.17 2.56 6.28
C ILE A 42 0.75 3.76 6.13
N TYR A 43 1.30 4.21 7.24
CA TYR A 43 2.23 5.33 7.27
C TYR A 43 3.46 4.97 8.10
N PRO A 44 4.65 5.47 7.73
CA PRO A 44 5.80 5.35 8.60
C PRO A 44 5.56 6.19 9.87
N TRP A 45 6.00 5.68 11.01
CA TRP A 45 5.94 6.36 12.31
C TRP A 45 6.63 7.73 12.26
N GLN A 46 7.73 7.82 11.50
CA GLN A 46 8.36 9.09 11.13
C GLN A 46 8.03 9.39 9.66
N PRO A 47 7.26 10.45 9.36
CA PRO A 47 6.96 10.84 7.99
C PRO A 47 8.22 11.13 7.17
N TYR A 48 8.20 10.77 5.89
CA TYR A 48 9.28 11.12 4.99
C TYR A 48 9.33 12.64 4.71
N PRO A 49 10.52 13.23 4.54
CA PRO A 49 10.67 14.66 4.25
C PRO A 49 9.97 15.04 2.95
N MET A 50 9.31 16.21 2.95
CA MET A 50 8.69 16.79 1.75
C MET A 50 9.73 17.24 0.70
N ALA A 51 10.89 17.69 1.16
CA ALA A 51 11.98 18.13 0.30
C ALA A 51 12.62 16.94 -0.41
N PHE A 52 12.60 16.96 -1.74
CA PHE A 52 13.10 15.85 -2.57
C PHE A 52 14.57 15.47 -2.29
N PRO A 53 15.52 16.42 -2.07
CA PRO A 53 16.89 16.05 -1.73
C PRO A 53 17.00 15.28 -0.40
N GLU A 54 16.30 15.75 0.64
CA GLU A 54 16.30 15.13 1.97
C GLU A 54 15.67 13.73 1.93
N LEU A 55 14.57 13.58 1.20
CA LEU A 55 13.95 12.28 0.92
C LEU A 55 14.95 11.30 0.29
N LEU A 56 15.68 11.73 -0.74
CA LEU A 56 16.66 10.89 -1.42
C LEU A 56 17.80 10.45 -0.49
N GLU A 57 18.29 11.36 0.36
CA GLU A 57 19.33 11.03 1.33
C GLU A 57 18.84 10.00 2.36
N GLN A 58 17.62 10.19 2.89
CA GLN A 58 17.03 9.24 3.83
C GLN A 58 16.82 7.87 3.20
N VAL A 59 16.20 7.81 2.01
CA VAL A 59 15.93 6.54 1.31
C VAL A 59 17.21 5.78 1.00
N LYS A 60 18.28 6.49 0.59
CA LYS A 60 19.60 5.85 0.36
C LYS A 60 20.13 5.18 1.62
N LYS A 61 20.07 5.86 2.78
CA LYS A 61 20.49 5.31 4.08
C LYS A 61 19.66 4.09 4.48
N GLU A 62 18.34 4.17 4.34
CA GLU A 62 17.43 3.07 4.67
C GLU A 62 17.67 1.83 3.80
N VAL A 63 17.85 2.02 2.48
CA VAL A 63 18.14 0.92 1.54
C VAL A 63 19.48 0.26 1.87
N GLN A 64 20.53 1.05 2.13
CA GLN A 64 21.85 0.54 2.50
C GLN A 64 21.82 -0.23 3.82
N ALA A 65 21.08 0.26 4.81
CA ALA A 65 20.92 -0.39 6.11
C ALA A 65 19.97 -1.59 6.07
N ARG A 66 19.31 -1.87 4.94
CA ARG A 66 18.15 -2.78 4.84
C ARG A 66 17.07 -2.45 5.88
N GLY A 67 17.01 -1.18 6.28
CA GLY A 67 16.05 -0.66 7.25
C GLY A 67 14.67 -0.56 6.62
N ARG A 68 13.66 -0.93 7.38
CA ARG A 68 12.26 -0.64 7.06
C ARG A 68 11.73 0.31 8.12
N PRO A 69 11.02 1.38 7.75
CA PRO A 69 10.44 2.28 8.73
C PRO A 69 9.44 1.51 9.60
N ARG A 70 9.41 1.83 10.89
CA ARG A 70 8.32 1.40 11.76
C ARG A 70 7.02 2.01 11.25
N LEU A 71 5.92 1.26 11.32
CA LEU A 71 4.60 1.76 10.92
C LEU A 71 3.88 2.39 12.12
N LEU A 72 3.00 3.35 11.84
CA LEU A 72 2.06 3.94 12.78
C LEU A 72 0.94 2.95 13.15
#